data_AF-I3TGL6-F1
#
_entry.id   AF-I3TGL6-F1
#
_cell.length_a   1.000
_cell.length_b   1.000
_cell.length_c   1.000
_cell.angle_alpha   90.00
_cell.angle_beta   90.00
_cell.angle_gamma   90.00
#
_symmetry.space_group_name_H-M   'P 1'
#
loop_
_entity.id
_entity.type
_entity.pdbx_description
1 polymer ?
#
loop_
_entity_poly.entity_id
_entity_poly.type
_entity_poly.pdbx_seq_one_letter_code
_entity_poly.pdbx_strand_id
1 'polypeptide(L)' 'MVMDLITYRRTHKLTQEALADRIGVSQPAYARYEAGQRVPRPAIMARIVQVTGGAVTEADMYRAHVARAAAAGGKEAA' A
#
# COMPACT_ATOMS: atom_id res chain seq x y z
N MET A 1 11.89 4.66 10.43
CA MET A 1 11.68 3.25 10.01
C MET A 1 10.67 3.31 8.88
N VAL A 2 10.94 2.72 7.72
CA VAL A 2 9.99 2.70 6.59
C VAL A 2 9.00 1.57 6.84
N MET A 3 7.71 1.81 6.66
CA MET A 3 6.66 0.83 6.97
C MET A 3 5.66 0.73 5.82
N ASP A 4 5.56 -0.45 5.22
CA ASP A 4 4.62 -0.74 4.14
C ASP A 4 3.43 -1.59 4.62
N LEU A 5 2.37 -1.64 3.79
CA LEU A 5 1.16 -2.40 4.08
C LEU A 5 1.41 -3.91 4.27
N ILE A 6 2.40 -4.47 3.56
CA ILE A 6 2.75 -5.90 3.64
C ILE A 6 3.35 -6.21 5.01
N THR A 7 4.26 -5.37 5.46
CA THR A 7 4.97 -5.45 6.72
C THR A 7 3.98 -5.25 7.87
N TYR A 8 3.14 -4.22 7.78
CA TYR A 8 2.07 -3.99 8.75
C TYR A 8 1.16 -5.21 8.90
N ARG A 9 0.57 -5.71 7.80
CA ARG A 9 -0.35 -6.86 7.92
C ARG A 9 0.34 -8.11 8.47
N ARG A 10 1.61 -8.37 8.11
CA ARG A 10 2.35 -9.56 8.54
C ARG A 10 2.66 -9.50 10.04
N THR A 11 3.11 -8.35 10.52
CA THR A 11 3.33 -8.10 11.95
C THR A 11 2.05 -8.29 12.76
N HIS A 12 0.91 -7.89 12.20
CA HIS A 12 -0.41 -8.03 12.82
C HIS A 12 -1.14 -9.34 12.47
N LYS A 13 -0.50 -10.27 11.75
CA LYS A 13 -1.07 -11.56 11.31
C LYS A 13 -2.41 -11.42 10.57
N LEU A 14 -2.57 -10.37 9.76
CA LEU A 14 -3.76 -10.09 8.97
C LEU A 14 -3.62 -10.61 7.53
N THR A 15 -4.72 -11.12 6.98
CA THR A 15 -4.84 -11.38 5.54
C THR A 15 -5.03 -10.07 4.78
N GLN A 16 -4.85 -10.09 3.45
CA GLN A 16 -5.13 -8.93 2.61
C GLN A 16 -6.60 -8.52 2.70
N GLU A 17 -7.51 -9.50 2.72
CA GLU A 17 -8.96 -9.27 2.85
C GLU A 17 -9.29 -8.62 4.19
N ALA A 18 -8.77 -9.16 5.30
CA ALA A 18 -9.03 -8.63 6.64
C ALA A 18 -8.59 -7.16 6.80
N LEU A 19 -7.49 -6.75 6.16
CA LEU A 19 -7.03 -5.36 6.21
C LEU A 19 -7.78 -4.48 5.19
N ALA A 20 -8.12 -5.01 4.01
CA ALA A 20 -8.95 -4.32 3.03
C ALA A 20 -10.32 -3.95 3.62
N ASP A 21 -10.95 -4.87 4.35
CA ASP A 21 -12.24 -4.67 5.02
C ASP A 21 -12.16 -3.56 6.07
N ARG A 22 -11.09 -3.54 6.88
CA ARG A 22 -10.87 -2.48 7.88
C ARG A 22 -10.70 -1.09 7.24
N ILE A 23 -10.04 -1.03 6.07
CA ILE A 23 -9.87 0.22 5.30
C ILE A 23 -11.16 0.58 4.54
N GLY A 24 -12.06 -0.39 4.32
CA GLY A 24 -13.29 -0.23 3.56
C GLY A 24 -13.04 -0.17 2.05
N VAL A 25 -12.15 -1.02 1.54
CA VAL A 25 -11.87 -1.21 0.11
C VAL A 25 -11.96 -2.69 -0.25
N SER A 26 -12.09 -3.01 -1.53
CA SER A 26 -12.04 -4.40 -1.97
C SER A 26 -10.62 -4.97 -1.86
N GLN A 27 -10.52 -6.27 -1.59
CA GLN A 27 -9.24 -6.97 -1.55
C GLN A 27 -8.39 -6.77 -2.83
N PRO A 28 -8.96 -6.79 -4.06
CA PRO A 28 -8.18 -6.52 -5.27
C PRO A 28 -7.64 -5.09 -5.35
N ALA A 29 -8.38 -4.10 -4.83
CA ALA A 29 -7.88 -2.72 -4.75
C ALA A 29 -6.72 -2.62 -3.76
N TYR A 30 -6.86 -3.26 -2.61
CA TYR A 30 -5.82 -3.35 -1.59
C TYR A 30 -4.55 -4.06 -2.12
N ALA A 31 -4.69 -5.17 -2.86
CA ALA A 31 -3.54 -5.87 -3.45
C ALA A 31 -2.73 -4.98 -4.41
N ARG A 32 -3.39 -4.09 -5.17
CA ARG A 32 -2.72 -3.11 -6.03
C ARG A 32 -1.96 -2.05 -5.25
N TYR A 33 -2.43 -1.72 -4.04
CA TYR A 33 -1.73 -0.81 -3.13
C TYR A 33 -0.44 -1.46 -2.61
N GLU A 34 -0.52 -2.71 -2.13
CA GLU A 34 0.67 -3.46 -1.70
C GLU A 34 1.70 -3.62 -2.82
N ALA A 35 1.24 -3.86 -4.05
CA ALA A 35 2.11 -4.03 -5.21
C ALA A 35 2.71 -2.71 -5.73
N GLY A 36 2.35 -1.55 -5.17
CA GLY A 36 2.74 -0.23 -5.69
C GLY A 36 2.17 0.10 -7.07
N GLN A 37 1.20 -0.68 -7.55
CA GLN A 37 0.57 -0.49 -8.87
C GLN A 37 -0.36 0.73 -8.89
N ARG A 38 -0.89 1.11 -7.73
CA ARG A 38 -1.84 2.21 -7.59
C ARG A 38 -1.57 2.98 -6.30
N VAL A 39 -1.60 4.30 -6.39
CA VAL A 39 -1.60 5.18 -5.22
C VAL A 39 -3.05 5.33 -4.71
N PRO A 40 -3.31 5.16 -3.40
CA PRO A 40 -4.63 5.40 -2.82
C PRO A 40 -5.09 6.85 -3.04
N ARG A 41 -6.40 7.06 -3.21
CA ARG A 41 -6.98 8.42 -3.22
C ARG A 41 -6.92 9.02 -1.81
N PRO A 42 -6.93 10.36 -1.65
CA PRO A 42 -6.81 11.00 -0.34
C PRO A 42 -7.78 10.46 0.73
N ALA A 43 -9.05 10.24 0.38
CA ALA A 43 -10.04 9.68 1.30
C ALA A 43 -9.70 8.25 1.79
N ILE A 44 -9.13 7.42 0.92
CA ILE A 44 -8.70 6.06 1.30
C ILE A 44 -7.40 6.12 2.09
N MET A 45 -6.51 7.04 1.73
CA MET A 45 -5.25 7.25 2.44
C MET A 45 -5.47 7.66 3.90
N ALA A 46 -6.43 8.57 4.16
CA ALA A 46 -6.82 8.92 5.52
C ALA A 46 -7.31 7.70 6.32
N ARG A 47 -8.06 6.79 5.70
CA ARG A 47 -8.47 5.53 6.34
C ARG A 47 -7.31 4.59 6.60
N ILE A 48 -6.35 4.50 5.67
CA ILE A 48 -5.12 3.71 5.87
C ILE A 48 -4.36 4.24 7.09
N VAL A 49 -4.12 5.55 7.17
CA VAL A 49 -3.46 6.18 8.33
C VAL A 49 -4.23 5.88 9.62
N GLN A 50 -5.55 6.02 9.61
CA GLN A 50 -6.38 5.75 10.79
C GLN A 50 -6.31 4.28 11.24
N VAL A 51 -6.47 3.33 10.31
CA VAL A 51 -6.48 1.88 10.60
C VAL A 51 -5.11 1.37 11.03
N THR A 52 -4.05 2.01 10.53
CA THR A 52 -2.66 1.66 10.86
C THR A 52 -2.11 2.44 12.05
N GLY A 53 -2.87 3.37 12.63
CA GLY A 53 -2.40 4.23 13.72
C GLY A 53 -1.23 5.13 13.31
N GLY A 54 -1.17 5.52 12.03
CA GLY A 54 -0.06 6.29 11.47
C GLY A 54 1.20 5.47 11.17
N ALA A 55 1.17 4.15 11.32
CA ALA A 55 2.30 3.30 10.99
C ALA A 55 2.59 3.31 9.47
N VAL A 56 1.56 3.39 8.62
CA VAL A 56 1.71 3.54 7.17
C VAL A 56 1.28 4.94 6.75
N THR A 57 2.20 5.68 6.13
CA THR A 57 1.99 7.08 5.72
C THR A 57 1.88 7.23 4.19
N GLU A 58 1.52 8.43 3.74
CA GLU A 58 1.52 8.74 2.30
C GLU A 58 2.90 8.56 1.67
N ALA A 59 3.96 8.91 2.40
CA ALA A 59 5.32 8.81 1.93
C ALA A 59 5.72 7.35 1.64
N ASP A 60 5.27 6.40 2.46
CA ASP A 60 5.52 4.97 2.27
C ASP A 60 4.81 4.47 0.99
N MET A 61 3.54 4.85 0.82
CA MET A 61 2.74 4.49 -0.36
C MET A 61 3.32 5.06 -1.66
N TYR A 62 3.76 6.32 -1.63
CA TYR A 62 4.36 6.97 -2.79
C TYR A 62 5.73 6.35 -3.12
N ARG A 63 6.54 6.03 -2.11
CA ARG A 63 7.83 5.35 -2.30
C ARG A 63 7.65 3.98 -2.97
N ALA A 64 6.67 3.18 -2.55
CA ALA A 64 6.37 1.90 -3.17
C ALA A 64 5.96 2.06 -4.65
N HIS A 65 5.17 3.09 -4.94
CA HIS A 65 4.75 3.39 -6.32
C HIS A 65 5.93 3.83 -7.21
N VAL A 66 6.77 4.75 -6.73
CA VAL A 66 7.95 5.21 -7.47
C VAL A 66 8.98 4.08 -7.66
N ALA A 67 9.23 3.28 -6.63
CA ALA A 67 10.12 2.12 -6.73
C ALA A 67 9.62 1.13 -7.80
N ARG A 68 8.31 0.89 -7.87
CA ARG A 68 7.71 0.09 -8.94
C ARG A 68 7.89 0.75 -10.30
N ALA A 69 7.58 2.04 -10.44
CA ALA A 69 7.68 2.76 -11.70
C ALA A 69 9.12 2.72 -12.25
N ALA A 70 10.11 2.92 -11.38
CA ALA A 70 11.52 2.77 -11.72
C ALA A 70 11.87 1.35 -12.20
N ALA A 71 11.36 0.32 -11.53
CA ALA A 71 11.58 -1.08 -11.93
C ALA A 71 10.85 -1.47 -13.23
N ALA A 72 9.74 -0.80 -13.56
CA ALA A 72 9.00 -1.01 -14.79
C ALA A 72 9.65 -0.30 -16.00
N GLY A 73 10.23 0.89 -15.78
CA GLY A 73 10.95 1.65 -16.82
C GLY A 73 12.23 0.99 -17.32
N GLY A 74 12.79 0.03 -16.57
CA GLY A 74 13.92 -0.80 -17.02
C GLY A 74 13.57 -1.88 -18.05
N LYS A 75 12.30 -2.00 -18.48
CA LYS A 75 11.86 -2.94 -19.53
C LYS A 75 11.55 -2.29 -20.88
N GLU A 76 11.79 -0.98 -21.03
CA GLU A 76 11.64 -0.25 -22.31
C GLU A 76 12.96 0.22 -22.93
N ALA A 77 14.10 0.02 -22.27
CA ALA A 77 15.41 0.24 -22.87
C ALA A 77 16.09 -1.13 -23.12
N ALA A 78 16.27 -1.43 -24.40
CA ALA A 78 17.10 -2.51 -24.93
C ALA A 78 18.56 -2.41 -24.45
#